data_AF-A0A3Q4GDT2-F1
#
_entry.id   AF-A0A3Q4GDT2-F1
#
_cell.length_a   1.000
_cell.length_b   1.000
_cell.length_c   1.000
_cell.angle_alpha   90.00
_cell.angle_beta   90.00
_cell.angle_gamma   90.00
#
_symmetry.space_group_name_H-M   'P 1'
#
loop_
_entity.id
_entity.type
_entity.pdbx_description
1 polymer ?
#
loop_
_entity_poly.entity_id
_entity_poly.type
_entity_poly.pdbx_seq_one_letter_code
_entity_poly.pdbx_strand_id
1 'polypeptide(L)'
;MGEVELSCRAYVKMYLHACLFPRCSINGLLLSSSPTGGAVCVTDCVPLLHSHLPLAPITQLALTQVDVWCSQTQQRIVGYYQANACVSDNKWVSRASCH
;
A
#
# COMPACT_ATOMS: atom_id res chain seq x y z
N MET A 1 -1.78 -10.19 20.20
CA MET A 1 -1.22 -9.61 18.96
C MET A 1 -1.56 -10.59 17.85
N GLY A 2 -2.30 -10.17 16.83
CA GLY A 2 -2.59 -11.05 15.69
C GLY A 2 -1.34 -11.25 14.85
N GLU A 3 -1.10 -12.47 14.38
CA GLU A 3 0.00 -12.78 13.46
C GLU A 3 -0.29 -12.20 12.07
N VAL A 4 0.74 -11.68 11.40
CA VAL A 4 0.64 -11.13 10.05
C VAL A 4 1.70 -11.78 9.19
N GLU A 5 1.27 -12.44 8.13
CA GLU A 5 2.15 -13.10 7.18
C GLU A 5 2.21 -12.32 5.88
N LEU A 6 3.41 -12.09 5.35
CA LEU A 6 3.61 -11.40 4.08
C LEU A 6 4.06 -12.41 3.02
N SER A 7 3.25 -12.57 1.96
CA SER A 7 3.65 -13.40 0.83
C SER A 7 4.85 -12.81 0.09
N CYS A 8 5.68 -13.69 -0.50
CA CYS A 8 6.80 -13.27 -1.33
C CYS A 8 6.36 -12.36 -2.49
N ARG A 9 5.18 -12.61 -3.07
CA ARG A 9 4.64 -11.80 -4.16
C ARG A 9 4.37 -10.35 -3.73
N ALA A 10 3.70 -10.17 -2.59
CA ALA A 10 3.45 -8.84 -2.04
C ALA A 10 4.77 -8.12 -1.74
N TYR A 11 5.71 -8.81 -1.07
CA TYR A 11 7.01 -8.24 -0.73
C TYR A 11 7.81 -7.80 -1.97
N VAL A 12 7.92 -8.68 -2.98
CA VAL A 12 8.68 -8.39 -4.21
C VAL A 12 8.05 -7.25 -4.98
N LYS A 13 6.72 -7.16 -5.08
CA LYS A 13 6.05 -6.02 -5.74
C LYS A 13 6.31 -4.70 -5.01
N MET A 14 6.24 -4.68 -3.67
CA MET A 14 6.58 -3.50 -2.88
C MET A 14 8.03 -3.07 -3.11
N TYR A 15 8.96 -4.04 -3.09
CA TYR A 15 10.38 -3.78 -3.30
C TYR A 15 10.66 -3.25 -4.71
N LEU A 16 10.11 -3.89 -5.73
CA LEU A 16 10.24 -3.44 -7.12
C LEU A 16 9.62 -2.06 -7.34
N HIS A 17 8.49 -1.75 -6.68
CA HIS A 17 7.91 -0.41 -6.73
C HIS A 17 8.90 0.65 -6.22
N ALA A 18 9.59 0.38 -5.11
CA ALA A 18 10.61 1.28 -4.57
C ALA A 18 11.83 1.40 -5.50
N CYS A 19 12.28 0.28 -6.08
CA CYS A 19 13.43 0.27 -6.98
C CYS A 19 13.16 0.98 -8.32
N LEU A 20 11.92 0.95 -8.83
CA LEU A 20 11.53 1.65 -10.04
C LEU A 20 11.52 3.18 -9.85
N PHE A 21 11.29 3.66 -8.62
CA PHE A 21 11.21 5.08 -8.28
C PHE A 21 12.12 5.45 -7.09
N PRO A 22 13.45 5.29 -7.21
CA PRO A 22 14.39 5.31 -6.07
C PRO A 22 14.60 6.69 -5.44
N ARG A 23 14.09 7.75 -6.08
CA ARG A 23 14.21 9.15 -5.63
C ARG A 23 12.87 9.75 -5.19
N CYS A 24 11.81 8.97 -5.17
CA CYS A 24 10.46 9.43 -4.90
C CYS A 24 9.88 8.74 -3.66
N SER A 25 8.98 9.42 -2.97
CA SER A 25 8.12 8.74 -2.02
C SER A 25 7.08 7.93 -2.80
N ILE A 26 6.93 6.67 -2.43
CA ILE A 26 5.98 5.75 -3.04
C ILE A 26 4.98 5.25 -2.01
N ASN A 27 3.82 4.81 -2.46
CA ASN A 27 2.85 4.14 -1.60
C ASN A 27 2.02 3.07 -2.31
N GLY A 28 1.29 2.29 -1.52
CA GLY A 28 0.37 1.31 -2.08
C GLY A 28 -0.46 0.60 -1.03
N LEU A 29 -1.33 -0.30 -1.50
CA LEU A 29 -2.28 -1.03 -0.68
C LEU A 29 -1.87 -2.49 -0.58
N LEU A 30 -2.08 -3.07 0.60
CA LEU A 30 -1.87 -4.49 0.87
C LEU A 30 -3.22 -5.21 0.75
N LEU A 31 -3.20 -6.37 0.12
CA LEU A 31 -4.39 -7.16 -0.18
C LEU A 31 -4.34 -8.52 0.50
N SER A 32 -5.50 -9.02 0.86
CA SER A 32 -5.70 -10.40 1.30
C SER A 32 -6.90 -11.03 0.60
N SER A 33 -6.79 -12.32 0.31
CA SER A 33 -7.86 -13.14 -0.24
C SER A 33 -8.60 -13.94 0.83
N SER A 34 -8.14 -13.92 2.09
CA SER A 34 -8.68 -14.76 3.16
C SER A 34 -9.70 -14.02 4.01
N PRO A 35 -10.83 -14.65 4.39
CA PRO A 35 -11.78 -14.05 5.31
C PRO A 35 -11.17 -13.82 6.70
N THR A 36 -11.69 -12.80 7.38
CA THR A 36 -11.30 -12.42 8.74
C THR A 36 -11.62 -13.51 9.74
N GLY A 37 -10.60 -14.21 10.22
CA GLY A 37 -10.73 -15.27 11.22
C GLY A 37 -9.40 -15.91 11.59
N GLY A 38 -8.36 -15.11 11.87
CA GLY A 38 -7.02 -15.61 12.22
C GLY A 38 -5.91 -14.62 11.90
N ALA A 39 -4.74 -15.15 11.54
CA ALA A 39 -3.60 -14.37 11.06
C ALA A 39 -3.96 -13.61 9.76
N VAL A 40 -3.46 -12.38 9.62
CA VAL A 40 -3.66 -11.59 8.40
C VAL A 40 -2.60 -12.01 7.37
N CYS A 41 -3.00 -12.80 6.38
CA CYS A 41 -2.12 -13.19 5.28
C CYS A 41 -2.21 -12.15 4.15
N VAL A 42 -1.17 -11.35 3.97
CA VAL A 42 -1.03 -10.40 2.87
C VAL A 42 -0.56 -11.16 1.61
N THR A 43 -1.51 -11.44 0.72
CA THR A 43 -1.30 -12.28 -0.47
C THR A 43 -0.87 -11.49 -1.70
N ASP A 44 -1.11 -10.18 -1.72
CA ASP A 44 -0.67 -9.30 -2.80
C ASP A 44 -0.58 -7.83 -2.34
N CYS A 45 -0.08 -6.96 -3.22
CA CYS A 45 -0.17 -5.52 -3.05
C CYS A 45 -0.43 -4.80 -4.38
N VAL A 46 -0.99 -3.59 -4.29
CA VAL A 46 -1.19 -2.67 -5.41
C VAL A 46 -0.29 -1.44 -5.22
N PRO A 47 0.78 -1.29 -6.01
CA PRO A 47 1.48 -0.01 -6.18
C PRO A 47 0.51 1.10 -6.59
N LEU A 48 0.43 2.19 -5.82
CA LEU A 48 -0.50 3.28 -6.09
C LEU A 48 0.18 4.50 -6.72
N LEU A 49 0.98 5.24 -5.95
CA LEU A 49 1.57 6.51 -6.38
C LEU A 49 3.09 6.50 -6.18
N HIS A 50 3.78 7.26 -7.03
CA HIS A 50 5.23 7.34 -7.07
C HIS A 50 5.78 8.78 -7.13
N SER A 51 4.99 9.78 -6.76
CA SER A 51 5.39 11.18 -6.51
C SER A 51 4.17 11.98 -6.01
N HIS A 52 4.39 13.11 -5.31
CA HIS A 52 3.37 13.97 -4.71
C HIS A 52 2.35 13.26 -3.79
N LEU A 53 2.76 13.00 -2.54
CA LEU A 53 1.88 12.54 -1.46
C LEU A 53 0.69 13.50 -1.24
N PRO A 54 -0.49 12.95 -0.89
CA PRO A 54 -1.53 12.66 -1.86
C PRO A 54 -2.18 13.95 -2.39
N LEU A 55 -2.19 14.14 -3.71
CA LEU A 55 -3.30 14.92 -4.27
C LEU A 55 -4.58 14.12 -3.96
N ALA A 56 -5.38 14.65 -3.03
CA ALA A 56 -6.59 14.00 -2.52
C ALA A 56 -7.47 13.39 -3.63
N PRO A 57 -7.68 14.05 -4.80
CA PRO A 57 -8.52 13.48 -5.86
C PRO A 57 -7.97 12.17 -6.45
N ILE A 58 -6.66 12.10 -6.71
CA ILE A 58 -6.05 10.94 -7.35
C ILE A 58 -6.04 9.76 -6.38
N THR A 59 -5.74 10.02 -5.10
CA THR A 59 -5.74 8.98 -4.07
C THR A 59 -7.14 8.42 -3.86
N GLN A 60 -8.16 9.29 -3.80
CA GLN A 60 -9.54 8.86 -3.67
C GLN A 60 -9.97 8.02 -4.88
N LEU A 61 -9.67 8.46 -6.11
CA LEU A 61 -9.98 7.70 -7.31
C LEU A 61 -9.32 6.32 -7.31
N ALA A 62 -8.03 6.25 -6.98
CA ALA A 62 -7.30 4.99 -6.96
C ALA A 62 -7.84 4.03 -5.89
N LEU A 63 -8.19 4.54 -4.70
CA LEU A 63 -8.86 3.75 -3.66
C LEU A 63 -10.20 3.19 -4.15
N THR A 64 -11.04 4.01 -4.79
CA THR A 64 -12.31 3.54 -5.37
C THR A 64 -12.10 2.47 -6.43
N GLN A 65 -11.11 2.63 -7.31
CA GLN A 65 -10.81 1.63 -8.35
C GLN A 65 -10.35 0.30 -7.75
N VAL A 66 -9.45 0.34 -6.76
CA VAL A 66 -8.97 -0.87 -6.09
C VAL A 66 -10.08 -1.56 -5.31
N ASP A 67 -10.96 -0.80 -4.66
CA ASP A 67 -12.10 -1.35 -3.91
C ASP A 67 -13.11 -2.08 -4.81
N VAL A 68 -13.43 -1.49 -5.97
CA VAL A 68 -14.27 -2.13 -7.00
C VAL A 68 -13.61 -3.42 -7.51
N TRP A 69 -12.31 -3.37 -7.81
CA TRP A 69 -11.58 -4.56 -8.26
C TRP A 69 -11.50 -5.66 -7.18
N CYS A 70 -11.32 -5.28 -5.91
CA CYS A 70 -11.31 -6.21 -4.78
C CYS A 70 -12.65 -6.94 -4.66
N SER A 71 -13.76 -6.21 -4.79
CA SER A 71 -15.12 -6.76 -4.76
C SER A 71 -15.34 -7.79 -5.87
N GLN A 72 -14.78 -7.55 -7.07
CA GLN A 72 -14.87 -8.46 -8.22
C GLN A 72 -13.98 -9.70 -8.09
N THR A 73 -12.88 -9.62 -7.34
CA THR A 73 -11.84 -10.65 -7.28
C THR A 73 -11.78 -11.40 -5.94
N GLN A 74 -12.76 -11.19 -5.05
CA GLN A 74 -12.78 -11.76 -3.70
C GLN A 74 -11.51 -11.42 -2.91
N GLN A 75 -11.00 -10.20 -3.10
CA GLN A 75 -9.89 -9.65 -2.32
C GLN A 75 -10.41 -8.60 -1.33
N ARG A 76 -9.58 -8.22 -0.37
CA ARG A 76 -9.82 -7.12 0.56
C ARG A 76 -8.56 -6.32 0.76
N ILE A 77 -8.70 -5.00 0.89
CA ILE A 77 -7.64 -4.12 1.35
C ILE A 77 -7.43 -4.35 2.85
N VAL A 78 -6.23 -4.80 3.23
CA VAL A 78 -5.86 -5.13 4.63
C VAL A 78 -4.77 -4.22 5.20
N GLY A 79 -4.20 -3.34 4.39
CA GLY A 79 -3.17 -2.42 4.85
C GLY A 79 -2.70 -1.44 3.80
N TYR A 80 -1.75 -0.62 4.21
CA TYR A 80 -1.11 0.41 3.40
C TYR A 80 0.40 0.37 3.66
N TYR A 81 1.19 0.57 2.62
CA TYR A 81 2.63 0.74 2.74
C TYR A 81 3.07 2.08 2.15
N GLN A 82 4.16 2.60 2.70
CA GLN A 82 4.80 3.82 2.23
C GLN A 82 6.31 3.67 2.37
N ALA A 83 7.04 4.12 1.35
CA ALA A 83 8.46 4.37 1.45
C ALA A 83 8.72 5.85 1.19
N ASN A 84 9.43 6.50 2.09
CA ASN A 84 9.79 7.91 1.95
C ASN A 84 10.98 8.06 1.00
N ALA A 85 11.07 9.21 0.33
CA ALA A 85 12.19 9.52 -0.57
C ALA A 85 13.56 9.54 0.13
N CYS A 86 13.59 9.85 1.43
CA CYS A 86 14.82 9.85 2.21
C CYS A 86 15.01 8.48 2.88
N VAL A 87 16.14 7.82 2.63
CA VAL A 87 16.46 6.47 3.15
C VAL A 87 16.49 6.45 4.69
N SER A 88 16.90 7.54 5.34
CA SER A 88 16.93 7.64 6.80
C SER A 88 15.57 8.00 7.41
N ASP A 89 14.57 8.36 6.60
CA ASP A 89 13.25 8.73 7.07
C ASP A 89 12.29 7.53 7.01
N ASN A 90 12.11 6.87 8.14
CA ASN A 90 11.12 5.81 8.32
C ASN A 90 9.89 6.29 9.12
N LYS A 91 9.71 7.61 9.28
CA LYS A 91 8.58 8.17 10.00
C LYS A 91 7.35 8.19 9.10
N TRP A 92 6.22 7.92 9.72
CA TRP A 92 4.92 8.12 9.08
C TRP A 92 4.73 9.61 8.82
N VAL A 93 4.46 9.97 7.57
CA VAL A 93 4.15 11.36 7.21
C VAL A 93 2.70 11.64 7.61
N SER A 94 2.50 12.07 8.85
CA SER A 94 1.21 12.55 9.34
C SER A 94 1.00 14.00 8.87
N ARG A 95 0.62 14.24 7.61
CA ARG A 95 0.26 15.61 7.19
C ARG A 95 -1.26 15.82 7.18
N ALA A 96 -1.71 16.31 8.34
CA ALA A 96 -2.70 17.38 8.45
C ALA A 96 -2.04 18.73 8.82
N SER A 97 -0.72 18.91 8.58
CA SER A 97 -0.10 20.24 8.58
C SER A 97 -0.02 20.74 7.16
N CYS A 98 -1.12 21.34 6.72
CA CYS A 98 -1.11 22.39 5.72
C CYS A 98 -0.43 23.60 6.35
N HIS A 99 0.63 24.10 5.73
CA HIS A 99 1.03 25.51 5.85
C HIS A 99 0.63 26.20 4.56
#